data_AF-A0A2A4ZUR6-F1
#
_entry.id   AF-A0A2A4ZUR6-F1
#
_cell.length_a   1.000
_cell.length_b   1.000
_cell.length_c   1.000
_cell.angle_alpha   90.00
_cell.angle_beta   90.00
_cell.angle_gamma   90.00
#
_symmetry.space_group_name_H-M   'P 1'
#
loop_
_entity.id
_entity.type
_entity.pdbx_description
1 polymer ?
#
loop_
_entity_poly.entity_id
_entity_poly.type
_entity_poly.pdbx_seq_one_letter_code
_entity_poly.pdbx_strand_id
1 'polypeptide(L)'
;MHDDDIMGLDTTEMTVTDWQWRRHISRVSNKEMLMVTYYGALSDKPISEYLTVMHDGYAGQKARISLVKIASSAGVPGVTLENTLDDVAFDLNESTPPTLISFRQDGKFHRILRREWDDQKSG
;
A
#
# COMPACT_ATOMS: atom_id res chain seq x y z
N MET A 1 17.23 -10.34 19.17
CA MET A 1 18.40 -9.86 18.42
C MET A 1 17.89 -8.80 17.48
N HIS A 2 18.18 -7.54 17.81
CA HIS A 2 18.00 -6.29 17.05
C HIS A 2 16.73 -6.18 16.18
N ASP A 3 15.63 -5.72 16.79
CA ASP A 3 14.82 -4.69 16.15
C ASP A 3 14.93 -3.45 17.06
N ASP A 4 16.16 -2.95 17.12
CA ASP A 4 16.49 -1.69 17.75
C ASP A 4 15.58 -0.60 17.20
N ASP A 5 14.88 0.09 18.11
CA ASP A 5 14.63 1.52 18.05
C ASP A 5 14.28 2.11 16.66
N ILE A 6 13.08 1.80 16.16
CA ILE A 6 12.35 2.71 15.24
C ILE A 6 11.72 3.89 16.02
N MET A 7 11.99 4.04 17.32
CA MET A 7 11.69 5.24 18.10
C MET A 7 12.68 6.39 17.82
N GLY A 8 12.98 6.62 16.54
CA GLY A 8 13.92 7.63 16.09
C GLY A 8 13.50 8.22 14.76
N LEU A 9 12.77 9.35 14.83
CA LEU A 9 12.44 10.30 13.76
C LEU A 9 11.14 9.98 12.99
N ASP A 10 10.02 10.39 13.59
CA ASP A 10 8.69 10.64 12.98
C ASP A 10 8.01 9.49 12.22
N THR A 11 8.06 8.28 12.77
CA THR A 11 7.13 7.22 12.34
C THR A 11 5.77 7.44 13.02
N THR A 12 4.73 7.60 12.20
CA THR A 12 3.33 7.69 12.64
C THR A 12 2.63 6.37 12.34
N GLU A 13 1.78 5.94 13.26
CA GLU A 13 0.93 4.78 13.07
C GLU A 13 -0.52 5.22 12.90
N MET A 14 -1.27 4.47 12.10
CA MET A 14 -2.70 4.67 11.90
C MET A 14 -3.39 3.32 11.85
N THR A 15 -4.40 3.14 12.70
CA THR A 15 -5.35 2.05 12.56
C THR A 15 -6.15 2.27 11.30
N VAL A 16 -6.16 1.28 10.42
CA VAL A 16 -6.86 1.36 9.15
C VAL A 16 -8.24 0.74 9.32
N THR A 17 -9.25 1.51 8.94
CA THR A 17 -10.66 1.08 8.95
C THR A 17 -11.10 0.63 7.56
N ASP A 18 -10.52 1.23 6.52
CA ASP A 18 -10.80 0.91 5.13
C ASP A 18 -9.66 1.39 4.22
N TRP A 19 -9.65 0.92 2.98
CA TRP A 19 -8.77 1.43 1.94
C TRP A 19 -9.48 1.61 0.60
N GLN A 20 -8.88 2.41 -0.27
CA GLN A 20 -9.36 2.57 -1.63
C GLN A 20 -8.20 2.58 -2.62
N TRP A 21 -8.25 1.62 -3.54
CA TRP A 21 -7.38 1.46 -4.68
C TRP A 21 -7.97 2.09 -5.92
N ARG A 22 -7.11 2.73 -6.71
CA ARG A 22 -7.45 3.23 -8.04
C ARG A 22 -6.22 3.25 -8.94
N ARG A 23 -6.46 3.17 -10.24
CA ARG A 23 -5.45 3.55 -11.23
C ARG A 23 -5.17 5.06 -11.14
N HIS A 24 -3.90 5.40 -11.27
CA HIS A 24 -3.41 6.77 -11.28
C HIS A 24 -2.39 6.95 -12.42
N ILE A 25 -2.33 8.14 -12.99
CA ILE A 25 -1.35 8.48 -14.03
C ILE A 25 -0.42 9.54 -13.45
N SER A 26 0.88 9.24 -13.39
CA SER A 26 1.86 10.22 -12.92
C SER A 26 1.93 11.42 -13.85
N ARG A 27 1.80 12.61 -13.27
CA ARG A 27 1.93 13.88 -14.01
C ARG A 27 3.33 14.11 -14.56
N VAL A 28 4.36 13.50 -13.94
CA VAL A 28 5.77 13.73 -14.30
C VAL A 28 6.22 12.80 -15.42
N SER A 29 5.81 11.52 -15.35
CA SER A 29 6.26 10.47 -16.28
C SER A 29 5.19 10.07 -17.31
N ASN A 30 3.94 10.48 -17.12
CA ASN A 30 2.76 10.01 -17.87
C ASN A 30 2.59 8.48 -17.86
N LYS A 31 3.19 7.81 -16.85
CA LYS A 31 3.08 6.36 -16.66
C LYS A 31 1.98 6.04 -15.67
N GLU A 32 1.25 4.97 -15.94
CA GLU A 32 0.22 4.48 -15.04
C GLU A 32 0.83 3.83 -13.79
N MET A 33 0.08 3.88 -12.71
CA MET A 33 0.46 3.35 -11.40
C MET A 33 -0.79 3.06 -10.60
N LEU A 34 -0.62 2.33 -9.49
CA LEU A 34 -1.68 2.17 -8.51
C LEU A 34 -1.54 3.21 -7.41
N MET A 35 -2.65 3.73 -6.95
CA MET A 35 -2.73 4.56 -5.76
C MET A 35 -3.65 3.88 -4.77
N VAL A 36 -3.18 3.69 -3.55
CA VAL A 36 -3.99 3.27 -2.41
C VAL A 36 -4.15 4.44 -1.47
N THR A 37 -5.36 4.64 -0.94
CA THR A 37 -5.64 5.58 0.15
C THR A 37 -6.15 4.80 1.34
N TYR A 38 -5.45 4.91 2.47
CA TYR A 38 -5.83 4.32 3.73
C TYR A 38 -6.66 5.31 4.53
N TYR A 39 -7.78 4.84 5.07
CA TYR A 39 -8.68 5.60 5.94
C TYR A 39 -8.55 5.10 7.37
N GLY A 40 -8.49 6.02 8.32
CA GLY A 40 -8.47 5.74 9.76
C GLY A 40 -9.80 6.06 10.43
N ALA A 41 -9.76 6.60 11.64
CA ALA A 41 -10.95 7.16 12.29
C ALA A 41 -11.48 8.37 11.50
N LEU A 42 -12.72 8.80 11.79
CA LEU A 42 -13.36 9.92 11.08
C LEU A 42 -12.56 11.23 11.11
N SER A 43 -11.74 11.44 12.14
CA SER A 43 -10.87 12.61 12.30
C SER A 43 -9.49 12.45 11.63
N ASP A 44 -9.11 11.24 11.24
CA ASP A 44 -7.79 10.96 10.69
C ASP A 44 -7.71 11.40 9.23
N LYS A 45 -6.58 12.01 8.89
CA LYS A 45 -6.32 12.41 7.50
C LYS A 45 -6.05 11.15 6.66
N PRO A 46 -6.72 10.98 5.51
CA PRO A 46 -6.44 9.86 4.63
C PRO A 46 -4.97 9.87 4.17
N ILE A 47 -4.35 8.69 4.18
CA ILE A 47 -2.94 8.52 3.84
C ILE A 47 -2.85 7.81 2.49
N SER A 48 -2.31 8.49 1.48
CA SER A 48 -2.14 7.90 0.15
C SER A 48 -0.71 7.45 -0.12
N GLU A 49 -0.59 6.29 -0.76
CA GLU A 49 0.64 5.73 -1.29
C GLU A 49 0.49 5.46 -2.80
N TYR A 50 1.59 5.61 -3.54
CA TYR A 50 1.65 5.39 -4.98
C TYR A 50 2.62 4.25 -5.30
N LEU A 51 2.14 3.22 -5.98
CA LEU A 51 2.92 2.07 -6.43
C LEU A 51 3.17 2.17 -7.94
N THR A 52 4.41 2.51 -8.31
CA THR A 52 4.88 2.72 -9.68
C THR A 52 5.03 1.40 -10.48
N VAL A 53 4.00 0.56 -10.50
CA VAL A 53 4.07 -0.83 -11.01
C VAL A 53 4.38 -0.93 -12.50
N MET A 54 4.00 0.09 -13.30
CA MET A 54 4.33 0.19 -14.73
C MET A 54 5.63 0.95 -15.01
N HIS A 55 6.39 1.33 -13.97
CA HIS A 55 7.70 1.93 -14.19
C HIS A 55 8.75 0.84 -14.45
N ASP A 56 9.76 1.21 -15.23
CA ASP A 56 10.91 0.37 -15.50
C ASP A 56 11.94 0.44 -14.37
N GLY A 57 12.87 -0.51 -14.36
CA GLY A 57 13.98 -0.55 -13.41
C GLY A 57 13.56 -0.89 -11.98
N TYR A 58 14.42 -0.53 -11.04
CA TYR A 58 14.34 -0.98 -9.65
C TYR A 58 13.06 -0.51 -8.94
N ALA A 59 12.63 0.74 -9.17
CA ALA A 59 11.43 1.29 -8.55
C ALA A 59 10.17 0.49 -8.92
N GLY A 60 10.01 0.16 -10.20
CA GLY A 60 8.89 -0.67 -10.64
C GLY A 60 8.95 -2.10 -10.14
N GLN A 61 10.14 -2.72 -10.14
CA GLN A 61 10.33 -4.06 -9.58
C GLN A 61 9.93 -4.10 -8.10
N LYS A 62 10.37 -3.12 -7.31
CA LYS A 62 10.00 -2.99 -5.89
C LYS A 62 8.51 -2.78 -5.69
N ALA A 63 7.88 -1.95 -6.51
CA ALA A 63 6.42 -1.72 -6.47
C ALA A 63 5.64 -3.01 -6.77
N ARG A 64 6.05 -3.79 -7.77
CA ARG A 64 5.41 -5.08 -8.12
C ARG A 64 5.54 -6.11 -7.00
N ILE A 65 6.73 -6.23 -6.40
CA ILE A 65 6.94 -7.12 -5.25
C ILE A 65 6.04 -6.68 -4.07
N SER A 66 5.93 -5.38 -3.84
CA SER A 66 5.05 -4.84 -2.79
C SER A 66 3.59 -5.18 -3.07
N LEU A 67 3.13 -4.98 -4.30
CA LEU A 67 1.75 -5.28 -4.71
C LEU A 67 1.41 -6.75 -4.48
N VAL A 68 2.27 -7.69 -4.91
CA VAL A 68 2.04 -9.14 -4.73
C VAL A 68 1.94 -9.49 -3.25
N LYS A 69 2.78 -8.90 -2.39
CA LYS A 69 2.72 -9.11 -0.94
C LYS A 69 1.41 -8.60 -0.35
N ILE A 70 1.01 -7.38 -0.72
CA ILE A 70 -0.24 -6.77 -0.27
C ILE A 70 -1.43 -7.63 -0.69
N ALA A 71 -1.50 -8.03 -1.97
CA ALA A 71 -2.56 -8.86 -2.50
C ALA A 71 -2.65 -10.21 -1.78
N SER A 72 -1.52 -10.86 -1.52
CA SER A 72 -1.46 -12.10 -0.76
C SER A 72 -1.96 -11.93 0.68
N SER A 73 -1.55 -10.87 1.37
CA SER A 73 -1.99 -10.58 2.74
C SER A 73 -3.47 -10.18 2.82
N ALA A 74 -4.00 -9.57 1.75
CA ALA A 74 -5.40 -9.16 1.65
C ALA A 74 -6.36 -10.30 1.25
N GLY A 75 -5.84 -11.50 0.97
CA GLY A 75 -6.64 -12.68 0.60
C GLY A 75 -6.95 -12.81 -0.89
N VAL A 76 -6.26 -12.06 -1.76
CA VAL A 76 -6.37 -12.15 -3.23
C VAL A 76 -5.05 -12.60 -3.89
N PRO A 77 -4.57 -13.82 -3.59
CA PRO A 77 -3.34 -14.35 -4.19
C PRO A 77 -3.60 -14.65 -5.68
N GLY A 78 -3.07 -13.82 -6.57
CA GLY A 78 -3.34 -13.95 -8.01
C GLY A 78 -3.35 -12.64 -8.78
N VAL A 79 -3.24 -11.50 -8.09
CA VAL A 79 -3.02 -10.21 -8.73
C VAL A 79 -1.74 -10.25 -9.57
N THR A 80 -1.90 -10.29 -10.88
CA THR A 80 -0.82 -10.17 -11.86
C THR A 80 -0.95 -8.86 -12.61
N LEU A 81 0.15 -8.41 -13.23
CA LEU A 81 0.12 -7.27 -14.14
C LEU A 81 -0.34 -7.64 -15.56
N GLU A 82 -0.78 -8.86 -15.79
CA GLU A 82 -1.47 -9.22 -17.04
C GLU A 82 -2.90 -8.65 -17.05
N ASN A 83 -3.47 -8.42 -15.86
CA ASN A 83 -4.72 -7.69 -15.67
C ASN A 83 -4.51 -6.18 -15.85
N THR A 84 -5.58 -5.45 -16.20
CA THR A 84 -5.51 -3.98 -16.21
C THR A 84 -5.37 -3.46 -14.78
N LEU A 85 -4.77 -2.27 -14.59
CA LEU A 85 -4.66 -1.69 -13.25
C LEU A 85 -6.03 -1.36 -12.63
N ASP A 86 -7.07 -1.18 -13.45
CA ASP A 86 -8.44 -0.99 -12.96
C ASP A 86 -9.00 -2.29 -12.37
N ASP A 87 -8.77 -3.44 -13.01
CA ASP A 87 -9.16 -4.75 -12.48
C ASP A 87 -8.42 -5.07 -11.18
N VAL A 88 -7.11 -4.81 -11.14
CA VAL A 88 -6.31 -4.98 -9.92
C VAL A 88 -6.82 -4.10 -8.78
N ALA A 89 -7.19 -2.86 -9.08
CA ALA A 89 -7.76 -1.96 -8.08
C ALA A 89 -9.13 -2.45 -7.59
N PHE A 90 -9.96 -2.98 -8.49
CA PHE A 90 -11.26 -3.57 -8.15
C PHE A 90 -11.09 -4.75 -7.19
N ASP A 91 -10.24 -5.73 -7.54
CA ASP A 91 -10.00 -6.92 -6.70
C ASP A 91 -9.48 -6.54 -5.31
N LEU A 92 -8.59 -5.54 -5.23
CA LEU A 92 -8.05 -5.09 -3.95
C LEU A 92 -9.08 -4.32 -3.11
N ASN A 93 -10.00 -3.58 -3.73
CA ASN A 93 -11.08 -2.89 -3.02
C ASN A 93 -12.09 -3.87 -2.39
N GLU A 94 -12.28 -5.05 -3.00
CA GLU A 94 -13.15 -6.11 -2.46
C GLU A 94 -12.42 -7.02 -1.44
N SER A 95 -11.15 -6.74 -1.16
CA SER A 95 -10.29 -7.55 -0.29
C SER A 95 -10.03 -6.90 1.07
N THR A 96 -9.40 -7.64 1.98
CA THR A 96 -9.24 -7.18 3.37
C THR A 96 -8.09 -6.15 3.49
N PRO A 97 -8.34 -4.91 3.93
CA PRO A 97 -7.29 -3.94 4.19
C PRO A 97 -6.41 -4.39 5.37
N PRO A 98 -5.17 -3.85 5.48
CA PRO A 98 -4.41 -3.99 6.72
C PRO A 98 -5.18 -3.36 7.88
N THR A 99 -4.95 -3.81 9.11
CA THR A 99 -5.52 -3.22 10.33
C THR A 99 -4.66 -2.09 10.87
N LEU A 100 -3.37 -2.06 10.52
CA LEU A 100 -2.43 -1.02 10.92
C LEU A 100 -1.47 -0.68 9.77
N ILE A 101 -1.15 0.61 9.64
CA ILE A 101 -0.02 1.07 8.84
C ILE A 101 0.92 1.92 9.68
N SER A 102 2.23 1.78 9.44
CA SER A 102 3.25 2.69 9.95
C SER A 102 3.84 3.45 8.77
N PHE A 103 3.90 4.77 8.85
CA PHE A 103 4.35 5.64 7.77
C PHE A 103 5.13 6.83 8.30
N ARG A 104 5.86 7.49 7.41
CA ARG A 104 6.51 8.78 7.69
C ARG A 104 6.28 9.77 6.57
N GLN A 105 6.41 11.06 6.87
CA GLN A 105 6.37 12.09 5.85
C GLN A 105 7.67 12.09 5.03
N ASP A 106 7.54 12.08 3.70
CA ASP A 106 8.63 12.16 2.73
C ASP A 106 8.33 13.31 1.76
N GLY A 107 8.67 14.52 2.20
CA GLY A 107 8.28 15.76 1.52
C GLY A 107 6.77 15.98 1.51
N LYS A 108 6.15 15.91 0.33
CA LYS A 108 4.69 16.08 0.14
C LYS A 108 3.92 14.76 0.19
N PHE A 109 4.62 13.63 0.26
CA PHE A 109 4.03 12.30 0.20
C PHE A 109 4.25 11.55 1.50
N HIS A 110 3.43 10.54 1.74
CA HIS A 110 3.64 9.59 2.82
C HIS A 110 4.38 8.38 2.28
N ARG A 111 5.37 7.91 3.04
CA ARG A 111 6.07 6.67 2.77
C ARG A 111 5.61 5.62 3.76
N ILE A 112 4.91 4.61 3.28
CA ILE A 112 4.53 3.46 4.09
C ILE A 112 5.77 2.62 4.37
N LEU A 113 6.00 2.34 5.65
CA LEU A 113 7.13 1.55 6.14
C LEU A 113 6.70 0.12 6.45
N ARG A 114 5.50 -0.03 7.03
CA ARG A 114 4.96 -1.31 7.50
C ARG A 114 3.44 -1.34 7.35
N ARG A 115 2.92 -2.55 7.15
CA ARG A 115 1.49 -2.88 7.13
C ARG A 115 1.31 -4.15 7.94
N GLU A 116 0.26 -4.20 8.74
CA GLU A 116 -0.13 -5.38 9.51
C GLU A 116 -1.54 -5.78 9.12
N TRP A 117 -1.76 -7.08 8.95
CA TRP A 117 -3.07 -7.67 8.85
C TRP A 117 -3.28 -8.48 10.12
N ASP A 118 -4.50 -8.49 10.62
CA ASP A 118 -4.87 -9.46 11.64
C ASP A 118 -4.84 -10.83 10.98
N ASP A 119 -3.73 -11.56 11.13
CA ASP A 119 -3.69 -12.98 10.82
C ASP A 119 -4.78 -13.63 11.68
N GLN A 120 -5.97 -13.85 11.11
CA GLN A 120 -6.88 -14.83 11.66
C GLN A 120 -6.15 -16.16 11.59
N LYS A 121 -5.51 -16.49 12.72
CA LYS A 121 -4.93 -17.76 13.12
C LYS A 121 -4.83 -18.77 11.99
N SER A 122 -3.59 -19.10 11.59
CA SER A 122 -3.30 -20.48 11.22
C SER A 122 -3.86 -21.40 12.30
N GLY A 123 -4.98 -22.06 11.98
CA GLY A 123 -5.45 -23.24 12.69
C GLY A 123 -4.63 -24.46 12.34
#